data_AF-A0A6A2Y016-F1
#
_entry.id   AF-A0A6A2Y016-F1
#
_cell.length_a   1.000
_cell.length_b   1.000
_cell.length_c   1.000
_cell.angle_alpha   90.00
_cell.angle_beta   90.00
_cell.angle_gamma   90.00
#
_symmetry.space_group_name_H-M   'P 1'
#
loop_
_entity.id
_entity.type
_entity.pdbx_description
1 polymer ?
#
loop_
_entity_poly.entity_id
_entity_poly.type
_entity_poly.pdbx_seq_one_letter_code
_entity_poly.pdbx_strand_id
1 'polypeptide(L)'
;MGYIGAHGVAALKRYKYSGVDHSYLAKYVLQPFWSRFVNLFPLWMPPNMITLMGFMFLVTSAVLGYVYSPQLDSPPPRWVHFAHGLFLFLYQTFDSVDGKQARRTNSSSPLGELFDHGCDALACAFETMAFGSTAMCGGDSFWFWVISAVPFYGATWEHYFTNTLVLLVVNGPTEGLALIYVMHFLTGFLASFFPLQGAQWWAQQFGQSIPIFSWVPLLNKIPTYRAVLYFMIAFAVIPTVCCNIQNVHKVVQARKGSMLLALAMLYPFVILMGGVLVWDYLSPSDIMGNYPHLVILGTGLAFGFLVGRMILAHLCDEPKGLKTNMCMSLLYLPLAIANALTARLNDGVPLVDDFWVLLGYCVFTGSLYLHFATSVIHEITTALGIYCFSFAEFQLLGFIIYLPICLLLCLICVFTFYIGFLDAEPVYNLCSGGAQKPKINVFEAMTFIQYLVWEWQFIKTCHDSMDEVSRQANSALLYESIHANLLPLLMSRPSRKHNGKPSASYSMLPLPDLTHQLVLRGLTITILVPRLHHMESEQQMQPAMHHHQQGFVDQGGVAHHAQKDFKTTTPPTGR
;
A
#
# COMPACT_ATOMS: atom_id res chain seq x y z
N MET A 1 10.26 -12.09 17.50
CA MET A 1 8.95 -12.78 17.54
C MET A 1 8.14 -12.27 16.36
N GLY A 2 7.26 -13.08 15.78
CA GLY A 2 6.32 -12.63 14.74
C GLY A 2 5.30 -11.64 15.30
N TYR A 3 4.63 -10.91 14.41
CA TYR A 3 3.57 -9.97 14.74
C TYR A 3 2.23 -10.64 15.05
N ILE A 4 2.04 -11.91 14.65
CA ILE A 4 0.78 -12.66 14.73
C ILE A 4 0.95 -13.89 15.63
N GLY A 5 0.28 -13.88 16.78
CA GLY A 5 0.20 -15.05 17.66
C GLY A 5 -0.75 -16.14 17.13
N ALA A 6 -0.67 -17.35 17.71
CA ALA A 6 -1.52 -18.49 17.31
C ALA A 6 -3.04 -18.19 17.38
N HIS A 7 -3.48 -17.29 18.28
CA HIS A 7 -4.85 -16.80 18.30
C HIS A 7 -5.21 -16.01 17.03
N GLY A 8 -4.34 -15.10 16.59
CA GLY A 8 -4.51 -14.31 15.37
C GLY A 8 -4.54 -15.19 14.12
N VAL A 9 -3.66 -16.19 14.02
CA VAL A 9 -3.71 -17.21 12.96
C VAL A 9 -5.07 -17.91 12.90
N ALA A 10 -5.68 -18.21 14.04
CA ALA A 10 -7.01 -18.82 14.11
C ALA A 10 -8.13 -17.80 13.81
N ALA A 11 -7.97 -16.52 14.14
CA ALA A 11 -8.92 -15.45 13.85
C ALA A 11 -8.97 -15.13 12.34
N LEU A 12 -7.82 -14.99 11.68
CA LEU A 12 -7.68 -14.75 10.24
C LEU A 12 -8.46 -15.79 9.41
N LYS A 13 -8.44 -17.07 9.81
CA LYS A 13 -9.18 -18.16 9.14
C LYS A 13 -10.70 -18.11 9.30
N ARG A 14 -11.21 -17.30 10.24
CA ARG A 14 -12.64 -17.06 10.48
C ARG A 14 -13.09 -15.68 9.99
N TYR A 15 -12.15 -14.79 9.69
CA TYR A 15 -12.42 -13.39 9.39
C TYR A 15 -13.23 -13.24 8.10
N LYS A 16 -14.16 -12.28 8.09
CA LYS A 16 -14.93 -11.86 6.93
C LYS A 16 -15.07 -10.34 6.96
N TYR A 17 -14.66 -9.68 5.88
CA TYR A 17 -14.79 -8.25 5.73
C TYR A 17 -16.26 -7.81 5.78
N SER A 18 -16.51 -6.67 6.42
CA SER A 18 -17.82 -6.01 6.47
C SER A 18 -17.62 -4.52 6.26
N GLY A 19 -18.23 -3.97 5.21
CA GLY A 19 -18.18 -2.56 4.88
C GLY A 19 -19.55 -2.07 4.43
N VAL A 20 -19.92 -0.86 4.84
CA VAL A 20 -21.17 -0.19 4.47
C VAL A 20 -20.84 1.20 3.94
N ASP A 21 -21.28 1.47 2.72
CA ASP A 21 -21.09 2.74 2.02
C ASP A 21 -22.42 3.48 1.89
N HIS A 22 -22.47 4.71 2.42
CA HIS A 22 -23.62 5.60 2.34
C HIS A 22 -23.46 6.74 1.32
N SER A 23 -22.34 6.82 0.59
CA SER A 23 -22.12 7.85 -0.42
C SER A 23 -23.13 7.77 -1.57
N TYR A 24 -23.67 8.93 -1.94
CA TYR A 24 -24.48 9.07 -3.16
C TYR A 24 -23.61 9.11 -4.44
N LEU A 25 -22.39 9.66 -4.36
CA LEU A 25 -21.46 9.74 -5.49
C LEU A 25 -20.95 8.34 -5.86
N ALA A 26 -20.56 7.54 -4.87
CA ALA A 26 -20.27 6.13 -5.06
C ALA A 26 -21.49 5.43 -5.65
N LYS A 27 -22.62 5.40 -4.93
CA LYS A 27 -23.80 4.60 -5.30
C LYS A 27 -24.31 4.86 -6.73
N TYR A 28 -24.37 6.12 -7.17
CA TYR A 28 -25.03 6.48 -8.43
C TYR A 28 -24.07 6.78 -9.60
N VAL A 29 -22.79 7.10 -9.34
CA VAL A 29 -21.84 7.47 -10.40
C VAL A 29 -20.65 6.50 -10.46
N LEU A 30 -19.91 6.36 -9.36
CA LEU A 30 -18.63 5.66 -9.38
C LEU A 30 -18.80 4.13 -9.31
N GLN A 31 -19.71 3.60 -8.50
CA GLN A 31 -20.00 2.17 -8.41
C GLN A 31 -20.46 1.58 -9.78
N PRO A 32 -21.34 2.23 -10.57
CA PRO A 32 -21.61 1.83 -11.95
C PRO A 32 -20.39 1.90 -12.88
N PHE A 33 -19.54 2.92 -12.74
CA PHE A 33 -18.31 3.08 -13.54
C PHE A 33 -17.29 1.96 -13.22
N TRP A 34 -16.88 1.82 -11.96
CA TRP A 34 -15.94 0.79 -11.48
C TRP A 34 -16.42 -0.63 -11.79
N SER A 35 -17.73 -0.90 -11.73
CA SER A 35 -18.29 -2.22 -12.07
C SER A 35 -18.26 -2.53 -13.58
N ARG A 36 -18.03 -1.53 -14.43
CA ARG A 36 -17.66 -1.72 -15.85
C ARG A 36 -16.14 -1.79 -15.99
N PHE A 37 -15.41 -0.87 -15.37
CA PHE A 37 -13.95 -0.73 -15.45
C PHE A 37 -13.20 -1.98 -14.98
N VAL A 38 -13.70 -2.67 -13.95
CA VAL A 38 -13.12 -3.94 -13.46
C VAL A 38 -12.91 -4.96 -14.59
N ASN A 39 -13.78 -5.00 -15.59
CA ASN A 39 -13.72 -5.98 -16.69
C ASN A 39 -12.58 -5.70 -17.69
N LEU A 40 -11.89 -4.56 -17.60
CA LEU A 40 -10.63 -4.33 -18.31
C LEU A 40 -9.51 -5.19 -17.71
N PHE A 41 -9.54 -5.42 -16.39
CA PHE A 41 -8.57 -6.28 -15.71
C PHE A 41 -8.83 -7.77 -15.99
N PRO A 42 -7.77 -8.57 -16.20
CA PRO A 42 -7.86 -9.95 -16.64
C PRO A 42 -8.11 -10.87 -15.43
N LEU A 43 -8.61 -12.08 -15.64
CA LEU A 43 -8.86 -13.01 -14.52
C LEU A 43 -7.57 -13.56 -13.88
N TRP A 44 -6.40 -13.39 -14.52
CA TRP A 44 -5.10 -13.77 -13.96
C TRP A 44 -4.49 -12.72 -13.02
N MET A 45 -4.98 -11.46 -13.01
CA MET A 45 -4.39 -10.40 -12.19
C MET A 45 -4.93 -10.42 -10.76
N PRO A 46 -4.08 -10.56 -9.72
CA PRO A 46 -4.52 -10.55 -8.33
C PRO A 46 -4.99 -9.17 -7.86
N PRO A 47 -5.93 -9.08 -6.90
CA PRO A 47 -6.41 -7.81 -6.34
C PRO A 47 -5.28 -6.92 -5.80
N ASN A 48 -4.43 -7.45 -4.91
CA ASN A 48 -3.33 -6.72 -4.26
C ASN A 48 -2.34 -6.09 -5.27
N MET A 49 -2.25 -6.65 -6.49
CA MET A 49 -1.46 -6.09 -7.58
C MET A 49 -2.13 -4.83 -8.15
N ILE A 50 -3.46 -4.81 -8.32
CA ILE A 50 -4.23 -3.62 -8.72
C ILE A 50 -4.04 -2.52 -7.66
N THR A 51 -4.17 -2.84 -6.37
CA THR A 51 -3.88 -1.91 -5.26
C THR A 51 -2.50 -1.26 -5.40
N LEU A 52 -1.47 -2.09 -5.62
CA LEU A 52 -0.09 -1.63 -5.76
C LEU A 52 0.12 -0.76 -7.01
N MET A 53 -0.51 -1.11 -8.15
CA MET A 53 -0.50 -0.25 -9.34
C MET A 53 -1.12 1.13 -9.04
N GLY A 54 -2.26 1.13 -8.34
CA GLY A 54 -2.95 2.36 -7.92
C GLY A 54 -2.07 3.23 -7.03
N PHE A 55 -1.47 2.64 -5.99
CA PHE A 55 -0.57 3.33 -5.07
C PHE A 55 0.68 3.91 -5.77
N MET A 56 1.24 3.22 -6.76
CA MET A 56 2.40 3.73 -7.52
C MET A 56 2.08 5.00 -8.34
N PHE A 57 0.82 5.25 -8.70
CA PHE A 57 0.42 6.55 -9.28
C PHE A 57 0.56 7.68 -8.26
N LEU A 58 0.19 7.47 -6.98
CA LEU A 58 0.38 8.48 -5.92
C LEU A 58 1.85 8.71 -5.59
N VAL A 59 2.68 7.66 -5.57
CA VAL A 59 4.13 7.80 -5.39
C VAL A 59 4.73 8.64 -6.52
N THR A 60 4.31 8.39 -7.78
CA THR A 60 4.72 9.20 -8.94
C THR A 60 4.22 10.65 -8.80
N SER A 61 2.97 10.84 -8.38
CA SER A 61 2.35 12.15 -8.14
C SER A 61 3.15 12.98 -7.13
N ALA A 62 3.53 12.40 -6.00
CA ALA A 62 4.35 13.07 -4.98
C ALA A 62 5.78 13.37 -5.47
N VAL A 63 6.39 12.48 -6.26
CA VAL A 63 7.72 12.73 -6.86
C VAL A 63 7.68 13.90 -7.84
N LEU A 64 6.60 14.06 -8.63
CA LEU A 64 6.41 15.27 -9.45
C LEU A 64 6.28 16.53 -8.59
N GLY A 65 5.54 16.46 -7.47
CA GLY A 65 5.44 17.57 -6.51
C GLY A 65 6.82 17.99 -5.98
N TYR A 66 7.64 17.01 -5.57
CA TYR A 66 9.00 17.26 -5.08
C TYR A 66 9.94 17.84 -6.15
N VAL A 67 9.85 17.38 -7.40
CA VAL A 67 10.68 17.85 -8.51
C VAL A 67 10.31 19.27 -8.97
N TYR A 68 9.02 19.63 -8.96
CA TYR A 68 8.54 20.89 -9.51
C TYR A 68 8.16 21.97 -8.47
N SER A 69 8.05 21.62 -7.19
CA SER A 69 7.75 22.53 -6.09
C SER A 69 8.33 21.99 -4.77
N PRO A 70 9.67 21.96 -4.57
CA PRO A 70 10.29 21.21 -3.48
C PRO A 70 9.86 21.65 -2.07
N GLN A 71 9.55 22.94 -1.91
CA GLN A 71 9.00 23.55 -0.69
C GLN A 71 7.47 23.64 -0.67
N LEU A 72 6.76 23.12 -1.69
CA LEU A 72 5.29 23.18 -1.85
C LEU A 72 4.70 24.60 -1.89
N ASP A 73 5.51 25.62 -2.10
CA ASP A 73 5.20 27.06 -2.05
C ASP A 73 5.16 27.74 -3.43
N SER A 74 5.65 27.03 -4.45
CA SER A 74 6.01 27.54 -5.78
C SER A 74 5.17 26.87 -6.86
N PRO A 75 4.77 27.58 -7.93
CA PRO A 75 3.81 27.07 -8.91
C PRO A 75 4.46 26.01 -9.81
N PRO A 76 4.00 24.74 -9.79
CA PRO A 76 4.50 23.73 -10.71
C PRO A 76 3.99 24.00 -12.15
N PRO A 77 4.66 23.46 -13.19
CA PRO A 77 4.19 23.59 -14.58
C PRO A 77 2.76 23.08 -14.76
N ARG A 78 2.00 23.75 -15.64
CA ARG A 78 0.56 23.51 -15.86
C ARG A 78 0.17 22.02 -16.02
N TRP A 79 0.98 21.23 -16.73
CA TRP A 79 0.73 19.81 -16.97
C TRP A 79 0.82 18.95 -15.71
N VAL A 80 1.60 19.37 -14.72
CA VAL A 80 1.79 18.65 -13.45
C VAL A 80 0.48 18.61 -12.65
N HIS A 81 -0.31 19.68 -12.65
CA HIS A 81 -1.67 19.66 -12.09
C HIS A 81 -2.57 18.63 -12.78
N PHE A 82 -2.52 18.50 -14.11
CA PHE A 82 -3.28 17.48 -14.84
C PHE A 82 -2.77 16.06 -14.54
N ALA A 83 -1.45 15.88 -14.37
CA ALA A 83 -0.85 14.62 -13.97
C ALA A 83 -1.30 14.19 -12.56
N HIS A 84 -1.25 15.10 -11.57
CA HIS A 84 -1.76 14.83 -10.22
C HIS A 84 -3.24 14.42 -10.24
N GLY A 85 -4.09 15.19 -10.93
CA GLY A 85 -5.52 14.89 -11.05
C GLY A 85 -5.80 13.53 -11.70
N LEU A 86 -5.05 13.16 -12.75
CA LEU A 86 -5.18 11.85 -13.37
C LEU A 86 -4.67 10.74 -12.45
N PHE A 87 -3.53 10.91 -11.80
CA PHE A 87 -2.94 9.89 -10.92
C PHE A 87 -3.82 9.61 -9.71
N LEU A 88 -4.43 10.63 -9.10
CA LEU A 88 -5.39 10.44 -8.02
C LEU A 88 -6.68 9.76 -8.50
N PHE A 89 -7.21 10.17 -9.66
CA PHE A 89 -8.38 9.51 -10.27
C PHE A 89 -8.11 8.03 -10.60
N LEU A 90 -6.91 7.72 -11.10
CA LEU A 90 -6.49 6.34 -11.37
C LEU A 90 -6.31 5.54 -10.07
N TYR A 91 -5.70 6.10 -9.02
CA TYR A 91 -5.61 5.46 -7.71
C TYR A 91 -7.00 5.09 -7.15
N GLN A 92 -7.93 6.04 -7.02
CA GLN A 92 -9.29 5.76 -6.55
C GLN A 92 -10.03 4.76 -7.47
N THR A 93 -9.74 4.79 -8.77
CA THR A 93 -10.31 3.81 -9.71
C THR A 93 -9.75 2.40 -9.51
N PHE A 94 -8.50 2.26 -9.06
CA PHE A 94 -7.83 0.98 -8.86
C PHE A 94 -8.16 0.38 -7.49
N ASP A 95 -8.15 1.18 -6.42
CA ASP A 95 -8.63 0.83 -5.05
C ASP A 95 -10.04 0.20 -5.13
N SER A 96 -11.01 0.97 -5.60
CA SER A 96 -12.42 0.58 -5.61
C SER A 96 -12.75 -0.50 -6.66
N VAL A 97 -11.76 -0.92 -7.45
CA VAL A 97 -11.82 -2.05 -8.38
C VAL A 97 -11.15 -3.30 -7.84
N ASP A 98 -10.16 -3.23 -6.95
CA ASP A 98 -9.48 -4.44 -6.47
C ASP A 98 -10.43 -5.37 -5.69
N GLY A 99 -11.30 -4.83 -4.84
CA GLY A 99 -12.30 -5.62 -4.13
C GLY A 99 -13.34 -6.21 -5.09
N LYS A 100 -13.60 -5.54 -6.22
CA LYS A 100 -14.48 -6.06 -7.30
C LYS A 100 -13.79 -7.19 -8.07
N GLN A 101 -12.47 -7.07 -8.30
CA GLN A 101 -11.64 -8.13 -8.84
C GLN A 101 -11.63 -9.33 -7.89
N ALA A 102 -11.38 -9.12 -6.60
CA ALA A 102 -11.35 -10.17 -5.57
C ALA A 102 -12.65 -10.98 -5.51
N ARG A 103 -13.80 -10.32 -5.71
CA ARG A 103 -15.11 -10.98 -5.82
C ARG A 103 -15.29 -11.72 -7.16
N ARG A 104 -14.72 -11.22 -8.27
CA ARG A 104 -14.70 -11.90 -9.59
C ARG A 104 -13.79 -13.13 -9.62
N THR A 105 -12.65 -13.09 -8.93
CA THR A 105 -11.65 -14.17 -8.86
C THR A 105 -11.84 -15.09 -7.65
N ASN A 106 -12.85 -14.84 -6.82
CA ASN A 106 -13.12 -15.55 -5.56
C ASN A 106 -11.90 -15.62 -4.62
N SER A 107 -11.14 -14.51 -4.54
CA SER A 107 -9.87 -14.39 -3.83
C SER A 107 -9.85 -13.29 -2.76
N SER A 108 -11.03 -12.88 -2.26
CA SER A 108 -11.12 -11.98 -1.11
C SER A 108 -10.50 -12.62 0.14
N SER A 109 -9.63 -11.88 0.84
CA SER A 109 -8.89 -12.39 2.00
C SER A 109 -8.56 -11.26 3.00
N PRO A 110 -8.25 -11.59 4.27
CA PRO A 110 -7.74 -10.61 5.24
C PRO A 110 -6.44 -9.93 4.81
N LEU A 111 -5.64 -10.62 3.98
CA LEU A 111 -4.41 -10.06 3.40
C LEU A 111 -4.72 -8.91 2.44
N GLY A 112 -5.75 -9.07 1.60
CA GLY A 112 -6.19 -8.01 0.68
C GLY A 112 -6.59 -6.76 1.45
N GLU A 113 -7.49 -6.89 2.44
CA GLU A 113 -7.94 -5.77 3.27
C GLU A 113 -6.79 -5.06 4.03
N LEU A 114 -5.80 -5.82 4.53
CA LEU A 114 -4.63 -5.21 5.16
C LEU A 114 -3.75 -4.45 4.17
N PHE A 115 -3.63 -4.96 2.94
CA PHE A 115 -2.80 -4.38 1.90
C PHE A 115 -3.43 -3.11 1.32
N ASP A 116 -4.74 -3.16 1.07
CA ASP A 116 -5.64 -2.10 0.61
C ASP A 116 -5.64 -0.89 1.56
N HIS A 117 -6.25 -1.03 2.74
CA HIS A 117 -6.26 0.02 3.77
C HIS A 117 -4.85 0.41 4.27
N GLY A 118 -3.84 -0.44 4.04
CA GLY A 118 -2.43 -0.13 4.31
C GLY A 118 -1.81 0.82 3.28
N CYS A 119 -2.18 0.68 2.00
CA CYS A 119 -1.85 1.65 0.96
C CYS A 119 -2.57 2.98 1.19
N ASP A 120 -3.84 2.97 1.58
CA ASP A 120 -4.62 4.17 1.89
C ASP A 120 -4.02 5.02 3.02
N ALA A 121 -3.54 4.35 4.07
CA ALA A 121 -2.88 5.02 5.19
C ALA A 121 -1.63 5.81 4.75
N LEU A 122 -0.93 5.33 3.71
CA LEU A 122 0.16 6.06 3.07
C LEU A 122 -0.35 7.07 2.04
N ALA A 123 -1.43 6.78 1.32
CA ALA A 123 -2.05 7.67 0.34
C ALA A 123 -2.39 9.04 0.94
N CYS A 124 -2.83 9.08 2.20
CA CYS A 124 -2.98 10.33 2.98
C CYS A 124 -1.77 11.27 2.85
N ALA A 125 -0.54 10.74 2.92
CA ALA A 125 0.71 11.51 2.84
C ALA A 125 1.15 11.78 1.41
N PHE A 126 1.14 10.77 0.53
CA PHE A 126 1.57 10.93 -0.87
C PHE A 126 0.66 11.90 -1.63
N GLU A 127 -0.66 11.81 -1.45
CA GLU A 127 -1.58 12.74 -2.08
C GLU A 127 -1.52 14.15 -1.47
N THR A 128 -1.21 14.29 -0.16
CA THR A 128 -1.02 15.63 0.40
C THR A 128 0.18 16.36 -0.23
N MET A 129 1.27 15.65 -0.57
CA MET A 129 2.41 16.28 -1.25
C MET A 129 2.02 16.76 -2.67
N ALA A 130 1.21 15.98 -3.40
CA ALA A 130 0.65 16.38 -4.69
C ALA A 130 -0.32 17.58 -4.58
N PHE A 131 -1.27 17.52 -3.65
CA PHE A 131 -2.22 18.61 -3.41
C PHE A 131 -1.52 19.89 -2.92
N GLY A 132 -0.55 19.79 -2.02
CA GLY A 132 0.25 20.92 -1.55
C GLY A 132 0.98 21.64 -2.68
N SER A 133 1.54 20.89 -3.63
CA SER A 133 2.19 21.43 -4.83
C SER A 133 1.20 22.17 -5.73
N THR A 134 -0.03 21.66 -5.85
CA THR A 134 -1.10 22.34 -6.58
C THR A 134 -1.65 23.58 -5.87
N ALA A 135 -1.71 23.55 -4.53
CA ALA A 135 -2.27 24.62 -3.70
C ALA A 135 -1.25 25.70 -3.29
N MET A 136 0.04 25.52 -3.59
CA MET A 136 1.13 26.42 -3.19
C MET A 136 1.10 26.80 -1.70
N CYS A 137 0.73 25.86 -0.83
CA CYS A 137 0.49 26.14 0.59
C CYS A 137 1.70 25.91 1.50
N GLY A 138 2.85 25.50 0.96
CA GLY A 138 4.11 25.38 1.69
C GLY A 138 4.00 24.45 2.90
N GLY A 139 4.49 24.89 4.06
CA GLY A 139 4.34 24.17 5.32
C GLY A 139 2.90 23.92 5.76
N ASP A 140 1.91 24.72 5.32
CA ASP A 140 0.49 24.43 5.60
C ASP A 140 -0.02 23.16 4.90
N SER A 141 0.76 22.58 3.97
CA SER A 141 0.54 21.23 3.45
C SER A 141 0.46 20.20 4.57
N PHE A 142 1.20 20.38 5.67
CA PHE A 142 1.12 19.49 6.83
C PHE A 142 -0.30 19.46 7.42
N TRP A 143 -1.00 20.60 7.47
CA TRP A 143 -2.39 20.63 7.94
C TRP A 143 -3.38 19.96 6.98
N PHE A 144 -3.10 19.96 5.68
CA PHE A 144 -3.86 19.13 4.72
C PHE A 144 -3.68 17.64 4.98
N TRP A 145 -2.46 17.20 5.35
CA TRP A 145 -2.24 15.82 5.80
C TRP A 145 -3.01 15.52 7.08
N VAL A 146 -3.01 16.43 8.06
CA VAL A 146 -3.76 16.27 9.32
C VAL A 146 -5.27 16.07 9.08
N ILE A 147 -5.89 16.86 8.19
CA ILE A 147 -7.33 16.71 7.91
C ILE A 147 -7.67 15.45 7.11
N SER A 148 -6.69 14.77 6.53
CA SER A 148 -6.83 13.43 5.92
C SER A 148 -6.60 12.33 6.97
N ALA A 149 -5.49 12.42 7.72
CA ALA A 149 -5.07 11.43 8.70
C ALA A 149 -6.02 11.30 9.90
N VAL A 150 -6.56 12.40 10.42
CA VAL A 150 -7.48 12.41 11.58
C VAL A 150 -8.78 11.62 11.32
N PRO A 151 -9.58 11.91 10.28
CA PRO A 151 -10.79 11.14 10.01
C PRO A 151 -10.48 9.70 9.59
N PHE A 152 -9.39 9.46 8.85
CA PHE A 152 -8.98 8.11 8.45
C PHE A 152 -8.65 7.23 9.66
N TYR A 153 -7.79 7.70 10.58
CA TYR A 153 -7.47 6.99 11.82
C TYR A 153 -8.72 6.78 12.69
N GLY A 154 -9.61 7.76 12.72
CA GLY A 154 -10.91 7.66 13.38
C GLY A 154 -11.81 6.57 12.78
N ALA A 155 -11.77 6.36 11.47
CA ALA A 155 -12.55 5.32 10.77
C ALA A 155 -11.93 3.94 10.96
N THR A 156 -10.59 3.81 10.96
CA THR A 156 -9.90 2.56 11.34
C THR A 156 -10.21 2.17 12.78
N TRP A 157 -10.22 3.15 13.69
CA TRP A 157 -10.59 2.98 15.10
C TRP A 157 -12.05 2.58 15.26
N GLU A 158 -12.98 3.21 14.51
CA GLU A 158 -14.37 2.76 14.47
C GLU A 158 -14.47 1.31 14.02
N HIS A 159 -13.86 0.96 12.87
CA HIS A 159 -13.88 -0.39 12.30
C HIS A 159 -13.40 -1.44 13.32
N TYR A 160 -12.30 -1.16 14.02
CA TYR A 160 -11.76 -2.03 15.07
C TYR A 160 -12.72 -2.30 16.24
N PHE A 161 -13.66 -1.40 16.52
CA PHE A 161 -14.68 -1.56 17.58
C PHE A 161 -16.02 -2.09 17.05
N THR A 162 -16.52 -1.59 15.93
CA THR A 162 -17.80 -1.98 15.32
C THR A 162 -17.74 -3.36 14.66
N ASN A 163 -16.57 -3.75 14.15
CA ASN A 163 -16.37 -4.83 13.18
C ASN A 163 -17.11 -4.58 11.85
N THR A 164 -17.27 -3.32 11.45
CA THR A 164 -17.72 -2.92 10.10
C THR A 164 -17.17 -1.54 9.75
N LEU A 165 -16.54 -1.39 8.58
CA LEU A 165 -16.15 -0.08 8.06
C LEU A 165 -17.39 0.70 7.63
N VAL A 166 -17.62 1.88 8.19
CA VAL A 166 -18.79 2.72 7.89
C VAL A 166 -18.33 3.97 7.14
N LEU A 167 -18.60 4.03 5.84
CA LEU A 167 -18.35 5.24 5.04
C LEU A 167 -19.62 6.09 5.02
N LEU A 168 -19.48 7.33 5.50
CA LEU A 168 -20.57 8.30 5.60
C LEU A 168 -20.99 8.85 4.22
N VAL A 169 -22.13 9.54 4.17
CA VAL A 169 -22.71 10.16 2.95
C VAL A 169 -21.76 11.15 2.27
N VAL A 170 -20.86 11.76 3.06
CA VAL A 170 -19.67 12.47 2.59
C VAL A 170 -18.49 11.84 3.32
N ASN A 171 -17.55 11.24 2.59
CA ASN A 171 -16.39 10.56 3.15
C ASN A 171 -15.09 10.89 2.38
N GLY A 172 -13.95 10.67 3.03
CA GLY A 172 -12.62 10.92 2.46
C GLY A 172 -12.34 10.13 1.17
N PRO A 173 -12.43 8.78 1.20
CA PRO A 173 -12.15 7.94 0.03
C PRO A 173 -13.01 8.26 -1.21
N THR A 174 -14.26 8.70 -1.02
CA THR A 174 -15.18 8.98 -2.15
C THR A 174 -15.22 10.47 -2.50
N GLU A 175 -15.94 11.29 -1.72
CA GLU A 175 -16.11 12.73 -2.01
C GLU A 175 -14.81 13.51 -1.84
N GLY A 176 -13.96 13.14 -0.86
CA GLY A 176 -12.68 13.81 -0.61
C GLY A 176 -11.73 13.69 -1.79
N LEU A 177 -11.41 12.46 -2.22
CA LEU A 177 -10.53 12.24 -3.37
C LEU A 177 -11.13 12.81 -4.67
N ALA A 178 -12.45 12.72 -4.84
CA ALA A 178 -13.15 13.30 -5.99
C ALA A 178 -13.06 14.84 -6.04
N LEU A 179 -13.17 15.51 -4.89
CA LEU A 179 -12.94 16.94 -4.78
C LEU A 179 -11.49 17.29 -5.14
N ILE A 180 -10.52 16.53 -4.63
CA ILE A 180 -9.09 16.79 -4.84
C ILE A 180 -8.71 16.65 -6.34
N TYR A 181 -9.08 15.57 -7.04
CA TYR A 181 -8.75 15.46 -8.47
C TYR A 181 -9.49 16.48 -9.34
N VAL A 182 -10.73 16.87 -8.98
CA VAL A 182 -11.43 17.96 -9.65
C VAL A 182 -10.70 19.30 -9.43
N MET A 183 -10.17 19.55 -8.23
CA MET A 183 -9.39 20.76 -7.92
C MET A 183 -8.03 20.79 -8.63
N HIS A 184 -7.37 19.64 -8.79
CA HIS A 184 -6.18 19.51 -9.65
C HIS A 184 -6.49 19.90 -11.10
N PHE A 185 -7.50 19.26 -11.72
CA PHE A 185 -7.89 19.58 -13.09
C PHE A 185 -8.37 21.03 -13.25
N LEU A 186 -9.09 21.58 -12.26
CA LEU A 186 -9.51 22.99 -12.26
C LEU A 186 -8.32 23.94 -12.18
N THR A 187 -7.30 23.64 -11.37
CA THR A 187 -6.09 24.48 -11.25
C THR A 187 -5.29 24.47 -12.56
N GLY A 188 -5.11 23.30 -13.19
CA GLY A 188 -4.49 23.18 -14.52
C GLY A 188 -5.30 23.87 -15.63
N PHE A 189 -6.63 23.83 -15.54
CA PHE A 189 -7.52 24.56 -16.46
C PHE A 189 -7.38 26.08 -16.27
N LEU A 190 -7.44 26.60 -15.04
CA LEU A 190 -7.26 28.02 -14.74
C LEU A 190 -5.87 28.53 -15.18
N ALA A 191 -4.82 27.74 -14.98
CA ALA A 191 -3.47 28.02 -15.49
C ALA A 191 -3.40 28.10 -17.03
N SER A 192 -4.38 27.54 -17.76
CA SER A 192 -4.46 27.67 -19.23
C SER A 192 -4.97 29.03 -19.69
N PHE A 193 -5.73 29.76 -18.86
CA PHE A 193 -6.30 31.08 -19.18
C PHE A 193 -5.57 32.22 -18.46
N PHE A 194 -5.01 31.92 -17.29
CA PHE A 194 -4.25 32.85 -16.46
C PHE A 194 -2.89 32.23 -16.09
N PRO A 195 -1.89 32.19 -17.00
CA PRO A 195 -0.62 31.51 -16.76
C PRO A 195 0.13 32.04 -15.52
N LEU A 196 -0.05 33.32 -15.20
CA LEU A 196 0.54 33.96 -14.02
C LEU A 196 -0.29 33.80 -12.74
N GLN A 197 -1.54 33.30 -12.79
CA GLN A 197 -2.41 33.17 -11.61
C GLN A 197 -2.96 31.76 -11.32
N GLY A 198 -2.78 30.78 -12.20
CA GLY A 198 -3.41 29.45 -12.10
C GLY A 198 -3.32 28.78 -10.73
N ALA A 199 -2.10 28.45 -10.28
CA ALA A 199 -1.87 27.95 -8.92
C ALA A 199 -1.91 29.06 -7.85
N GLN A 200 -1.54 30.30 -8.20
CA GLN A 200 -1.56 31.43 -7.26
C GLN A 200 -2.96 31.76 -6.73
N TRP A 201 -4.03 31.36 -7.43
CA TRP A 201 -5.43 31.46 -6.96
C TRP A 201 -5.62 30.85 -5.55
N TRP A 202 -4.84 29.82 -5.22
CA TRP A 202 -4.83 29.21 -3.88
C TRP A 202 -4.16 30.09 -2.82
N ALA A 203 -3.06 30.75 -3.16
CA ALA A 203 -2.31 31.64 -2.27
C ALA A 203 -2.92 33.04 -2.14
N GLN A 204 -3.69 33.49 -3.15
CA GLN A 204 -4.42 34.75 -3.14
C GLN A 204 -5.47 34.80 -2.02
N GLN A 205 -5.81 36.03 -1.60
CA GLN A 205 -6.85 36.30 -0.61
C GLN A 205 -8.20 35.74 -1.08
N PHE A 206 -8.91 35.00 -0.22
CA PHE A 206 -10.14 34.29 -0.56
C PHE A 206 -11.22 35.20 -1.18
N GLY A 207 -11.32 36.46 -0.75
CA GLY A 207 -12.28 37.43 -1.31
C GLY A 207 -11.88 37.99 -2.68
N GLN A 208 -10.65 37.78 -3.13
CA GLN A 208 -10.20 38.04 -4.51
C GLN A 208 -10.48 36.81 -5.39
N SER A 209 -10.14 35.63 -4.87
CA SER A 209 -10.29 34.33 -5.54
C SER A 209 -11.74 33.90 -5.72
N ILE A 210 -12.63 34.27 -4.79
CA ILE A 210 -14.09 34.04 -4.85
C ILE A 210 -14.85 35.32 -4.45
N PRO A 211 -15.00 36.31 -5.37
CA PRO A 211 -15.54 37.65 -5.04
C PRO A 211 -16.94 37.68 -4.42
N ILE A 212 -17.78 36.68 -4.67
CA ILE A 212 -19.14 36.59 -4.09
C ILE A 212 -19.14 36.43 -2.55
N PHE A 213 -18.01 36.04 -1.95
CA PHE A 213 -17.85 35.96 -0.49
C PHE A 213 -16.93 37.05 0.10
N SER A 214 -16.50 38.04 -0.70
CA SER A 214 -15.66 39.17 -0.26
C SER A 214 -16.25 39.99 0.90
N TRP A 215 -17.58 39.98 1.06
CA TRP A 215 -18.28 40.65 2.16
C TRP A 215 -18.08 39.97 3.53
N VAL A 216 -17.57 38.72 3.59
CA VAL A 216 -17.32 37.99 4.84
C VAL A 216 -15.96 38.40 5.42
N PRO A 217 -15.88 39.25 6.49
CA PRO A 217 -14.63 39.94 6.83
C PRO A 217 -13.53 39.01 7.38
N LEU A 218 -13.94 37.89 7.99
CA LEU A 218 -13.06 36.86 8.54
C LEU A 218 -12.37 36.02 7.45
N LEU A 219 -13.10 35.72 6.36
CA LEU A 219 -12.59 34.88 5.27
C LEU A 219 -11.87 35.70 4.21
N ASN A 220 -12.36 36.89 3.87
CA ASN A 220 -11.81 37.71 2.76
C ASN A 220 -10.28 37.87 2.85
N LYS A 221 -9.73 38.06 4.06
CA LYS A 221 -8.30 38.37 4.29
C LYS A 221 -7.35 37.17 4.35
N ILE A 222 -7.83 35.93 4.46
CA ILE A 222 -6.96 34.73 4.52
C ILE A 222 -6.70 34.15 3.12
N PRO A 223 -5.58 33.43 2.89
CA PRO A 223 -5.35 32.70 1.64
C PRO A 223 -6.47 31.70 1.34
N THR A 224 -6.80 31.52 0.06
CA THR A 224 -7.86 30.59 -0.39
C THR A 224 -7.64 29.17 0.15
N TYR A 225 -6.41 28.66 0.15
CA TYR A 225 -6.11 27.33 0.70
C TYR A 225 -6.44 27.24 2.20
N ARG A 226 -6.18 28.28 3.01
CA ARG A 226 -6.56 28.30 4.44
C ARG A 226 -8.08 28.35 4.63
N ALA A 227 -8.79 29.09 3.79
CA ALA A 227 -10.26 29.10 3.80
C ALA A 227 -10.83 27.70 3.48
N VAL A 228 -10.30 27.03 2.45
CA VAL A 228 -10.69 25.64 2.10
C VAL A 228 -10.35 24.66 3.22
N LEU A 229 -9.17 24.76 3.83
CA LEU A 229 -8.78 23.95 4.99
C LEU A 229 -9.79 24.09 6.15
N TYR A 230 -10.17 25.33 6.52
CA TYR A 230 -11.15 25.58 7.57
C TYR A 230 -12.56 25.08 7.21
N PHE A 231 -12.98 25.20 5.95
CA PHE A 231 -14.25 24.63 5.48
C PHE A 231 -14.26 23.09 5.55
N MET A 232 -13.16 22.44 5.15
CA MET A 232 -13.02 20.97 5.27
C MET A 232 -13.04 20.52 6.73
N ILE A 233 -12.40 21.25 7.64
CA ILE A 233 -12.48 20.98 9.09
C ILE A 233 -13.93 21.08 9.58
N ALA A 234 -14.63 22.17 9.26
CA ALA A 234 -15.98 22.45 9.74
C ALA A 234 -17.05 21.49 9.18
N PHE A 235 -16.97 21.15 7.89
CA PHE A 235 -18.04 20.44 7.17
C PHE A 235 -17.74 18.99 6.79
N ALA A 236 -16.48 18.53 6.90
CA ALA A 236 -16.13 17.12 6.68
C ALA A 236 -15.49 16.47 7.93
N VAL A 237 -14.39 17.02 8.46
CA VAL A 237 -13.63 16.38 9.54
C VAL A 237 -14.42 16.31 10.85
N ILE A 238 -14.98 17.43 11.32
CA ILE A 238 -15.73 17.46 12.58
C ILE A 238 -16.96 16.54 12.52
N PRO A 239 -17.83 16.58 11.48
CA PRO A 239 -18.92 15.61 11.33
C PRO A 239 -18.45 14.15 11.34
N THR A 240 -17.39 13.82 10.61
CA THR A 240 -16.85 12.44 10.56
C THR A 240 -16.38 12.00 11.94
N VAL A 241 -15.50 12.75 12.60
CA VAL A 241 -14.98 12.41 13.93
C VAL A 241 -16.11 12.28 14.96
N CYS A 242 -17.13 13.15 14.91
CA CYS A 242 -18.31 13.05 15.76
C CYS A 242 -19.11 11.75 15.51
N CYS A 243 -19.35 11.36 14.26
CA CYS A 243 -20.03 10.11 13.93
C CYS A 243 -19.26 8.88 14.42
N ASN A 244 -17.95 8.84 14.17
CA ASN A 244 -17.09 7.71 14.55
C ASN A 244 -17.08 7.54 16.09
N ILE A 245 -16.94 8.64 16.85
CA ILE A 245 -17.04 8.63 18.32
C ILE A 245 -18.42 8.16 18.80
N GLN A 246 -19.51 8.63 18.18
CA GLN A 246 -20.87 8.20 18.55
C GLN A 246 -21.09 6.70 18.29
N ASN A 247 -20.57 6.16 17.20
CA ASN A 247 -20.75 4.75 16.85
C ASN A 247 -19.92 3.82 17.75
N VAL A 248 -18.65 4.18 18.02
CA VAL A 248 -17.85 3.45 19.02
C VAL A 248 -18.50 3.54 20.40
N HIS A 249 -19.00 4.71 20.82
CA HIS A 249 -19.69 4.85 22.11
C HIS A 249 -20.90 3.91 22.23
N LYS A 250 -21.77 3.83 21.21
CA LYS A 250 -22.93 2.90 21.19
C LYS A 250 -22.48 1.45 21.40
N VAL A 251 -21.45 1.01 20.67
CA VAL A 251 -20.94 -0.38 20.75
C VAL A 251 -20.26 -0.67 22.08
N VAL A 252 -19.43 0.26 22.59
CA VAL A 252 -18.76 0.14 23.90
C VAL A 252 -19.80 0.08 25.03
N GLN A 253 -20.81 0.97 25.01
CA GLN A 253 -21.90 0.98 25.99
C GLN A 253 -22.71 -0.32 25.96
N ALA A 254 -23.11 -0.78 24.76
CA ALA A 254 -23.86 -2.03 24.60
C ALA A 254 -23.08 -3.27 25.08
N ARG A 255 -21.76 -3.30 24.87
CA ARG A 255 -20.86 -4.36 25.35
C ARG A 255 -20.41 -4.18 26.81
N LYS A 256 -20.89 -3.16 27.53
CA LYS A 256 -20.46 -2.76 28.90
C LYS A 256 -18.94 -2.54 29.03
N GLY A 257 -18.29 -2.10 27.96
CA GLY A 257 -16.86 -1.80 27.92
C GLY A 257 -16.51 -0.41 28.47
N SER A 258 -15.20 -0.12 28.54
CA SER A 258 -14.69 1.19 28.97
C SER A 258 -14.40 2.09 27.77
N MET A 259 -15.07 3.25 27.70
CA MET A 259 -14.80 4.26 26.67
C MET A 259 -13.40 4.89 26.84
N LEU A 260 -12.89 4.97 28.07
CA LEU A 260 -11.51 5.41 28.34
C LEU A 260 -10.50 4.46 27.70
N LEU A 261 -10.75 3.15 27.76
CA LEU A 261 -9.87 2.13 27.14
C LEU A 261 -9.95 2.17 25.61
N ALA A 262 -11.11 2.54 25.03
CA ALA A 262 -11.25 2.77 23.60
C ALA A 262 -10.48 4.03 23.16
N LEU A 263 -10.65 5.16 23.85
CA LEU A 263 -9.94 6.41 23.59
C LEU A 263 -8.42 6.29 23.79
N ALA A 264 -7.97 5.42 24.70
CA ALA A 264 -6.55 5.13 24.90
C ALA A 264 -5.87 4.54 23.64
N MET A 265 -6.61 4.00 22.67
CA MET A 265 -6.05 3.58 21.38
C MET A 265 -5.73 4.74 20.44
N LEU A 266 -6.28 5.94 20.68
CA LEU A 266 -5.93 7.16 19.94
C LEU A 266 -4.61 7.79 20.42
N TYR A 267 -4.15 7.43 21.63
CA TYR A 267 -2.98 8.02 22.27
C TYR A 267 -1.70 7.97 21.42
N PRO A 268 -1.31 6.85 20.74
CA PRO A 268 -0.10 6.83 19.93
C PRO A 268 -0.12 7.85 18.77
N PHE A 269 -1.29 8.06 18.14
CA PHE A 269 -1.44 9.05 17.08
C PHE A 269 -1.44 10.48 17.62
N VAL A 270 -2.04 10.74 18.79
CA VAL A 270 -1.95 12.04 19.48
C VAL A 270 -0.49 12.38 19.85
N ILE A 271 0.31 11.40 20.28
CA ILE A 271 1.75 11.62 20.57
C ILE A 271 2.58 11.77 19.29
N LEU A 272 2.24 11.09 18.19
CA LEU A 272 2.86 11.36 16.88
C LEU A 272 2.63 12.81 16.46
N MET A 273 1.38 13.26 16.48
CA MET A 273 0.98 14.62 16.14
C MET A 273 1.66 15.67 17.03
N GLY A 274 1.56 15.50 18.36
CA GLY A 274 2.15 16.43 19.31
C GLY A 274 3.68 16.45 19.25
N GLY A 275 4.32 15.29 19.05
CA GLY A 275 5.78 15.19 18.97
C GLY A 275 6.36 15.86 17.73
N VAL A 276 5.73 15.71 16.56
CA VAL A 276 6.16 16.38 15.33
C VAL A 276 5.94 17.91 15.41
N LEU A 277 4.80 18.35 15.94
CA LEU A 277 4.54 19.79 16.15
C LEU A 277 5.48 20.42 17.20
N VAL A 278 5.86 19.68 18.25
CA VAL A 278 6.84 20.14 19.25
C VAL A 278 8.26 20.16 18.67
N TRP A 279 8.64 19.20 17.84
CA TRP A 279 9.93 19.22 17.13
C TRP A 279 10.02 20.43 16.21
N ASP A 280 9.02 20.66 15.35
CA ASP A 280 8.98 21.80 14.44
C ASP A 280 9.05 23.15 15.19
N TYR A 281 8.21 23.34 16.20
CA TYR A 281 8.23 24.54 17.05
C TYR A 281 9.57 24.78 17.78
N LEU A 282 10.34 23.72 18.05
CA LEU A 282 11.66 23.81 18.71
C LEU A 282 12.83 23.86 17.73
N SER A 283 12.62 23.54 16.46
CA SER A 283 13.68 23.56 15.44
C SER A 283 14.20 24.99 15.21
N PRO A 284 15.52 25.19 15.01
CA PRO A 284 16.07 26.43 14.47
C PRO A 284 15.79 26.60 12.95
N SER A 285 15.38 25.53 12.27
CA SER A 285 15.41 25.40 10.81
C SER A 285 14.04 25.40 10.12
N ASP A 286 12.92 25.52 10.86
CA ASP A 286 11.54 25.45 10.31
C ASP A 286 11.36 24.24 9.38
N ILE A 287 11.27 23.04 9.95
CA ILE A 287 11.28 21.80 9.17
C ILE A 287 10.01 21.65 8.31
N MET A 288 8.87 22.19 8.74
CA MET A 288 7.66 22.24 7.92
C MET A 288 7.76 23.24 6.77
N GLY A 289 8.41 24.40 6.96
CA GLY A 289 8.65 25.37 5.88
C GLY A 289 9.72 24.93 4.88
N ASN A 290 10.89 24.49 5.35
CA ASN A 290 12.04 24.19 4.49
C ASN A 290 12.07 22.76 3.93
N TYR A 291 11.48 21.79 4.65
CA TYR A 291 11.50 20.36 4.27
C TYR A 291 10.13 19.66 4.31
N PRO A 292 9.02 20.28 3.84
CA PRO A 292 7.66 19.76 4.04
C PRO A 292 7.47 18.34 3.50
N HIS A 293 8.06 18.02 2.34
CA HIS A 293 8.04 16.67 1.77
C HIS A 293 8.59 15.60 2.74
N LEU A 294 9.70 15.88 3.42
CA LEU A 294 10.31 14.92 4.35
C LEU A 294 9.52 14.83 5.66
N VAL A 295 8.96 15.94 6.16
CA VAL A 295 8.08 15.92 7.34
C VAL A 295 6.81 15.10 7.06
N ILE A 296 6.17 15.33 5.91
CA ILE A 296 4.95 14.62 5.51
C ILE A 296 5.24 13.14 5.21
N LEU A 297 6.34 12.82 4.51
CA LEU A 297 6.74 11.43 4.23
C LEU A 297 7.09 10.67 5.51
N GLY A 298 7.99 11.21 6.34
CA GLY A 298 8.44 10.56 7.58
C GLY A 298 7.29 10.31 8.56
N THR A 299 6.40 11.31 8.71
CA THR A 299 5.21 11.21 9.57
C THR A 299 4.12 10.33 8.96
N GLY A 300 3.95 10.35 7.63
CA GLY A 300 3.05 9.47 6.89
C GLY A 300 3.43 7.99 7.02
N LEU A 301 4.72 7.66 6.98
CA LEU A 301 5.22 6.31 7.23
C LEU A 301 5.03 5.87 8.69
N ALA A 302 5.27 6.77 9.65
CA ALA A 302 4.96 6.52 11.06
C ALA A 302 3.46 6.27 11.30
N PHE A 303 2.61 7.03 10.62
CA PHE A 303 1.15 6.90 10.64
C PHE A 303 0.67 5.60 9.98
N GLY A 304 1.19 5.26 8.80
CA GLY A 304 0.91 3.99 8.12
C GLY A 304 1.23 2.79 9.01
N PHE A 305 2.32 2.84 9.78
CA PHE A 305 2.62 1.81 10.78
C PHE A 305 1.58 1.78 11.92
N LEU A 306 1.13 2.92 12.44
CA LEU A 306 0.09 2.99 13.48
C LEU A 306 -1.26 2.41 12.99
N VAL A 307 -1.70 2.79 11.78
CA VAL A 307 -2.93 2.27 11.16
C VAL A 307 -2.77 0.78 10.86
N GLY A 308 -1.69 0.36 10.21
CA GLY A 308 -1.41 -1.05 9.89
C GLY A 308 -1.41 -1.95 11.13
N ARG A 309 -0.82 -1.48 12.25
CA ARG A 309 -0.90 -2.16 13.55
C ARG A 309 -2.32 -2.23 14.12
N MET A 310 -3.21 -1.29 13.77
CA MET A 310 -4.62 -1.30 14.20
C MET A 310 -5.47 -2.23 13.34
N ILE A 311 -5.28 -2.23 12.01
CA ILE A 311 -5.93 -3.16 11.08
C ILE A 311 -5.50 -4.58 11.41
N LEU A 312 -4.20 -4.85 11.61
CA LEU A 312 -3.76 -6.18 12.01
C LEU A 312 -4.37 -6.64 13.35
N ALA A 313 -4.49 -5.72 14.32
CA ALA A 313 -5.17 -6.01 15.58
C ALA A 313 -6.68 -6.29 15.40
N HIS A 314 -7.33 -5.69 14.39
CA HIS A 314 -8.71 -6.01 13.99
C HIS A 314 -8.80 -7.43 13.42
N LEU A 315 -8.00 -7.72 12.38
CA LEU A 315 -8.00 -9.00 11.67
C LEU A 315 -7.62 -10.20 12.56
N CYS A 316 -6.78 -9.95 13.59
CA CYS A 316 -6.37 -10.96 14.58
C CYS A 316 -7.31 -11.09 15.79
N ASP A 317 -8.41 -10.33 15.85
CA ASP A 317 -9.34 -10.22 17.00
C ASP A 317 -8.62 -9.91 18.34
N GLU A 318 -7.59 -9.04 18.29
CA GLU A 318 -6.84 -8.70 19.49
C GLU A 318 -7.72 -7.97 20.53
N PRO A 319 -7.50 -8.17 21.85
CA PRO A 319 -8.28 -7.54 22.92
C PRO A 319 -8.20 -6.01 22.88
N LYS A 320 -9.33 -5.34 23.12
CA LYS A 320 -9.49 -3.89 22.96
C LYS A 320 -8.69 -3.10 24.01
N GLY A 321 -7.92 -2.08 23.58
CA GLY A 321 -7.11 -1.23 24.47
C GLY A 321 -5.77 -0.81 23.86
N LEU A 322 -5.06 0.10 24.54
CA LEU A 322 -3.76 0.64 24.11
C LEU A 322 -2.77 -0.48 23.75
N LYS A 323 -2.25 -0.43 22.51
CA LYS A 323 -1.21 -1.34 22.01
C LYS A 323 0.15 -0.67 22.16
N THR A 324 0.92 -1.04 23.17
CA THR A 324 2.30 -0.54 23.36
C THR A 324 3.17 -0.72 22.12
N ASN A 325 2.97 -1.81 21.37
CA ASN A 325 3.68 -2.08 20.10
C ASN A 325 3.35 -1.08 18.96
N MET A 326 2.29 -0.28 19.06
CA MET A 326 2.07 0.85 18.15
C MET A 326 3.08 1.97 18.38
N CYS A 327 3.50 2.20 19.63
CA CYS A 327 4.41 3.28 20.00
C CYS A 327 5.84 3.13 19.42
N MET A 328 6.14 2.02 18.73
CA MET A 328 7.44 1.80 18.08
C MET A 328 7.76 2.89 17.04
N SER A 329 6.77 3.42 16.31
CA SER A 329 7.01 4.53 15.36
C SER A 329 7.33 5.87 16.04
N LEU A 330 7.11 5.99 17.35
CA LEU A 330 7.35 7.20 18.14
C LEU A 330 8.79 7.28 18.67
N LEU A 331 9.56 6.18 18.63
CA LEU A 331 10.86 6.06 19.30
C LEU A 331 11.93 7.06 18.81
N TYR A 332 11.78 7.58 17.60
CA TYR A 332 12.69 8.59 17.05
C TYR A 332 12.39 10.03 17.54
N LEU A 333 11.14 10.33 17.89
CA LEU A 333 10.70 11.68 18.25
C LEU A 333 11.44 12.26 19.48
N PRO A 334 11.73 11.50 20.56
CA PRO A 334 12.53 12.01 21.67
C PRO A 334 13.95 12.42 21.27
N LEU A 335 14.59 11.73 20.32
CA LEU A 335 15.92 12.08 19.81
C LEU A 335 15.85 13.38 19.00
N ALA A 336 14.85 13.49 18.11
CA ALA A 336 14.65 14.67 17.28
C ALA A 336 14.31 15.93 18.10
N ILE A 337 13.41 15.79 19.08
CA ILE A 337 13.07 16.86 20.03
C ILE A 337 14.29 17.22 20.89
N ALA A 338 15.10 16.26 21.33
CA ALA A 338 16.34 16.55 22.06
C ALA A 338 17.36 17.34 21.21
N ASN A 339 17.50 17.03 19.92
CA ASN A 339 18.34 17.82 19.01
C ASN A 339 17.86 19.27 18.90
N ALA A 340 16.56 19.46 18.65
CA ALA A 340 15.95 20.79 18.57
C ALA A 340 16.09 21.59 19.89
N LEU A 341 15.93 20.93 21.04
CA LEU A 341 16.19 21.52 22.35
C LEU A 341 17.66 21.94 22.52
N THR A 342 18.63 21.20 21.97
CA THR A 342 20.04 21.62 22.06
C THR A 342 20.30 22.94 21.34
N ALA A 343 19.70 23.16 20.17
CA ALA A 343 19.78 24.46 19.48
C ALA A 343 19.21 25.60 20.33
N ARG A 344 18.05 25.39 20.96
CA ARG A 344 17.42 26.39 21.86
C ARG A 344 18.24 26.68 23.13
N LEU A 345 19.22 25.83 23.48
CA LEU A 345 20.13 25.99 24.63
C LEU A 345 21.55 26.42 24.23
N ASN A 346 21.87 26.48 22.94
CA ASN A 346 23.22 26.67 22.40
C ASN A 346 23.20 27.72 21.26
N ASP A 347 22.65 28.90 21.57
CA ASP A 347 22.56 30.07 20.67
C ASP A 347 22.04 29.80 19.24
N GLY A 348 21.14 28.83 19.10
CA GLY A 348 20.52 28.43 17.83
C GLY A 348 21.23 27.30 17.08
N VAL A 349 22.38 26.82 17.55
CA VAL A 349 23.19 25.79 16.87
C VAL A 349 22.85 24.38 17.40
N PRO A 350 22.20 23.51 16.62
CA PRO A 350 21.89 22.13 17.04
C PRO A 350 23.14 21.25 17.07
N LEU A 351 23.08 20.13 17.81
CA LEU A 351 24.12 19.10 17.79
C LEU A 351 24.27 18.41 16.41
N VAL A 352 23.17 18.25 15.68
CA VAL A 352 23.11 17.69 14.33
C VAL A 352 22.17 18.57 13.50
N ASP A 353 22.55 18.87 12.25
CA ASP A 353 21.68 19.62 11.33
C ASP A 353 20.32 18.93 11.14
N ASP A 354 19.23 19.70 11.18
CA ASP A 354 17.87 19.15 11.14
C ASP A 354 17.57 18.35 9.85
N PHE A 355 18.25 18.62 8.72
CA PHE A 355 18.13 17.80 7.52
C PHE A 355 18.56 16.35 7.77
N TRP A 356 19.67 16.13 8.47
CA TRP A 356 20.16 14.78 8.76
C TRP A 356 19.30 14.07 9.81
N VAL A 357 18.75 14.80 10.78
CA VAL A 357 17.78 14.25 11.75
C VAL A 357 16.46 13.89 11.06
N LEU A 358 15.99 14.72 10.14
CA LEU A 358 14.76 14.50 9.39
C LEU A 358 14.88 13.37 8.34
N LEU A 359 16.03 13.27 7.66
CA LEU A 359 16.36 12.12 6.82
C LEU A 359 16.46 10.85 7.67
N GLY A 360 17.10 10.92 8.84
CA GLY A 360 17.18 9.80 9.80
C GLY A 360 15.80 9.34 10.28
N TYR A 361 14.88 10.27 10.53
CA TYR A 361 13.47 9.97 10.84
C TYR A 361 12.78 9.24 9.68
N CYS A 362 12.92 9.73 8.44
CA CYS A 362 12.34 9.09 7.26
C CYS A 362 12.91 7.67 7.03
N VAL A 363 14.22 7.48 7.21
CA VAL A 363 14.87 6.16 7.10
C VAL A 363 14.38 5.23 8.21
N PHE A 364 14.21 5.72 9.44
CA PHE A 364 13.68 4.95 10.56
C PHE A 364 12.23 4.51 10.31
N THR A 365 11.32 5.44 9.99
CA THR A 365 9.90 5.14 9.81
C THR A 365 9.65 4.30 8.55
N GLY A 366 10.39 4.55 7.47
CA GLY A 366 10.39 3.72 6.27
C GLY A 366 10.86 2.30 6.54
N SER A 367 11.99 2.13 7.24
CA SER A 367 12.50 0.79 7.61
C SER A 367 11.54 0.04 8.51
N LEU A 368 10.93 0.72 9.49
CA LEU A 368 9.93 0.14 10.39
C LEU A 368 8.65 -0.28 9.64
N TYR A 369 8.17 0.56 8.72
CA TYR A 369 7.00 0.25 7.89
C TYR A 369 7.27 -0.93 6.95
N LEU A 370 8.43 -0.93 6.25
CA LEU A 370 8.81 -2.03 5.34
C LEU A 370 9.00 -3.35 6.09
N HIS A 371 9.64 -3.34 7.25
CA HIS A 371 9.76 -4.53 8.10
C HIS A 371 8.40 -5.06 8.55
N PHE A 372 7.50 -4.15 8.98
CA PHE A 372 6.13 -4.50 9.36
C PHE A 372 5.34 -5.11 8.19
N ALA A 373 5.29 -4.42 7.05
CA ALA A 373 4.53 -4.86 5.89
C ALA A 373 5.04 -6.21 5.36
N THR A 374 6.34 -6.36 5.14
CA THR A 374 6.93 -7.61 4.61
C THR A 374 6.74 -8.79 5.58
N SER A 375 6.98 -8.60 6.88
CA SER A 375 6.80 -9.66 7.87
C SER A 375 5.34 -10.08 8.01
N VAL A 376 4.40 -9.12 8.05
CA VAL A 376 2.97 -9.43 8.22
C VAL A 376 2.36 -10.03 6.95
N ILE A 377 2.77 -9.58 5.76
CA ILE A 377 2.41 -10.24 4.50
C ILE A 377 2.91 -11.69 4.51
N HIS A 378 4.14 -11.94 4.95
CA HIS A 378 4.68 -13.30 5.07
C HIS A 378 3.89 -14.14 6.11
N GLU A 379 3.67 -13.62 7.32
CA GLU A 379 2.94 -14.33 8.36
C GLU A 379 1.49 -14.66 7.96
N ILE A 380 0.78 -13.75 7.26
CA ILE A 380 -0.59 -14.02 6.76
C ILE A 380 -0.60 -14.98 5.57
N THR A 381 0.33 -14.83 4.61
CA THR A 381 0.42 -15.75 3.46
C THR A 381 0.71 -17.19 3.92
N THR A 382 1.66 -17.37 4.84
CA THR A 382 1.93 -18.67 5.49
C THR A 382 0.76 -19.17 6.33
N ALA A 383 0.09 -18.30 7.10
CA ALA A 383 -1.06 -18.70 7.92
C ALA A 383 -2.24 -19.21 7.09
N LEU A 384 -2.51 -18.59 5.94
CA LEU A 384 -3.68 -18.87 5.10
C LEU A 384 -3.41 -19.82 3.93
N GLY A 385 -2.15 -20.01 3.52
CA GLY A 385 -1.79 -20.82 2.35
C GLY A 385 -2.10 -20.10 1.03
N ILE A 386 -1.90 -18.77 0.99
CA ILE A 386 -2.16 -17.90 -0.18
C ILE A 386 -0.91 -17.13 -0.56
N TYR A 387 -0.85 -16.59 -1.79
CA TYR A 387 0.25 -15.74 -2.25
C TYR A 387 -0.22 -14.28 -2.39
N CYS A 388 0.68 -13.31 -2.16
CA CYS A 388 0.30 -11.89 -2.15
C CYS A 388 0.04 -11.31 -3.56
N PHE A 389 0.94 -11.58 -4.51
CA PHE A 389 0.91 -11.02 -5.87
C PHE A 389 0.77 -12.09 -6.95
N SER A 390 0.13 -13.22 -6.64
CA SER A 390 -0.08 -14.32 -7.60
C SER A 390 -1.23 -15.23 -7.14
N PHE A 391 -1.83 -15.98 -8.07
CA PHE A 391 -2.72 -17.11 -7.75
C PHE A 391 -1.96 -18.45 -7.66
N ALA A 392 -0.68 -18.47 -8.06
CA ALA A 392 0.22 -19.63 -8.04
C ALA A 392 1.56 -19.30 -7.35
N GLU A 393 2.39 -20.31 -7.08
CA GLU A 393 3.50 -20.24 -6.13
C GLU A 393 4.64 -19.26 -6.49
N PHE A 394 4.74 -18.83 -7.74
CA PHE A 394 5.81 -17.94 -8.25
C PHE A 394 5.65 -16.45 -7.84
N GLN A 395 5.73 -16.16 -6.54
CA GLN A 395 5.64 -14.79 -6.00
C GLN A 395 6.70 -13.82 -6.59
N LEU A 396 7.95 -14.27 -6.70
CA LEU A 396 9.08 -13.40 -7.05
C LEU A 396 8.97 -12.85 -8.48
N LEU A 397 8.41 -13.64 -9.39
CA LEU A 397 8.25 -13.27 -10.80
C LEU A 397 7.28 -12.08 -10.96
N GLY A 398 6.20 -12.06 -10.18
CA GLY A 398 5.21 -10.98 -10.20
C GLY A 398 5.79 -9.62 -9.80
N PHE A 399 6.57 -9.56 -8.71
CA PHE A 399 7.17 -8.29 -8.28
C PHE A 399 8.21 -7.77 -9.29
N ILE A 400 9.02 -8.67 -9.87
CA ILE A 400 10.05 -8.32 -10.86
C ILE A 400 9.46 -7.91 -12.22
N ILE A 401 8.32 -8.49 -12.64
CA ILE A 401 7.67 -8.15 -13.92
C ILE A 401 6.79 -6.91 -13.77
N TYR A 402 5.93 -6.87 -12.74
CA TYR A 402 4.85 -5.88 -12.69
C TYR A 402 5.30 -4.52 -12.15
N LEU A 403 6.30 -4.43 -11.26
CA LEU A 403 6.81 -3.13 -10.80
C LEU A 403 7.43 -2.30 -11.96
N PRO A 404 8.29 -2.85 -12.84
CA PRO A 404 8.72 -2.16 -14.05
C PRO A 404 7.57 -1.77 -14.99
N ILE A 405 6.52 -2.59 -15.12
CA ILE A 405 5.33 -2.23 -15.93
C ILE A 405 4.56 -1.05 -15.29
N CYS A 406 4.42 -1.01 -13.95
CA CYS A 406 3.84 0.13 -13.25
C CYS A 406 4.64 1.40 -13.50
N LEU A 407 5.96 1.33 -13.33
CA LEU A 407 6.87 2.45 -13.53
C LEU A 407 6.87 2.92 -15.00
N LEU A 408 6.83 1.99 -15.96
CA LEU A 408 6.71 2.29 -17.39
C LEU A 408 5.39 2.99 -17.72
N LEU A 409 4.26 2.52 -17.19
CA LEU A 409 2.96 3.17 -17.37
C LEU A 409 2.94 4.57 -16.74
N CYS A 410 3.53 4.74 -15.56
CA CYS A 410 3.68 6.05 -14.92
C CYS A 410 4.54 7.00 -15.77
N LEU A 411 5.69 6.52 -16.28
CA LEU A 411 6.58 7.28 -17.16
C LEU A 411 5.92 7.62 -18.50
N ILE A 412 5.18 6.70 -19.12
CA ILE A 412 4.40 6.95 -20.33
C ILE A 412 3.37 8.04 -20.08
N CYS A 413 2.59 7.96 -18.99
CA CYS A 413 1.65 9.01 -18.61
C CYS A 413 2.36 10.37 -18.48
N VAL A 414 3.43 10.46 -17.68
CA VAL A 414 4.21 11.70 -17.53
C VAL A 414 4.70 12.23 -18.89
N PHE A 415 5.23 11.36 -19.75
CA PHE A 415 5.80 11.73 -21.04
C PHE A 415 4.72 12.18 -22.05
N THR A 416 3.55 11.55 -22.06
CA THR A 416 2.40 11.97 -22.87
C THR A 416 1.87 13.34 -22.44
N PHE A 417 1.75 13.59 -21.12
CA PHE A 417 1.38 14.93 -20.63
C PHE A 417 2.47 15.97 -20.90
N TYR A 418 3.74 15.60 -20.77
CA TYR A 418 4.86 16.51 -21.04
C TYR A 418 4.91 16.93 -22.52
N ILE A 419 4.90 15.98 -23.46
CA ILE A 419 4.89 16.28 -24.91
C ILE A 419 3.61 17.02 -25.33
N GLY A 420 2.43 16.52 -24.92
CA GLY A 420 1.15 17.13 -25.29
C GLY A 420 0.96 18.55 -24.75
N PHE A 421 1.75 18.96 -23.74
CA PHE A 421 1.77 20.34 -23.25
C PHE A 421 2.93 21.17 -23.81
N LEU A 422 4.06 20.56 -24.22
CA LEU A 422 5.12 21.24 -24.98
C LEU A 422 4.61 21.70 -26.35
N ASP A 423 3.91 20.84 -27.09
CA ASP A 423 3.26 21.20 -28.37
C ASP A 423 2.11 22.22 -28.19
N ALA A 424 1.71 22.50 -26.94
CA ALA A 424 0.66 23.44 -26.58
C ALA A 424 1.16 24.69 -25.82
N GLU A 425 2.47 24.89 -25.64
CA GLU A 425 3.03 26.18 -25.23
C GLU A 425 3.27 27.06 -26.47
N PRO A 426 2.63 28.24 -26.57
CA PRO A 426 2.97 29.17 -27.64
C PRO A 426 4.39 29.71 -27.39
N VAL A 427 5.29 29.54 -28.36
CA VAL A 427 6.64 30.12 -28.32
C VAL A 427 6.53 31.65 -28.40
N TYR A 428 6.34 32.29 -27.25
CA TYR A 428 6.26 33.74 -27.10
C TYR A 428 7.64 34.38 -27.19
N ASN A 429 8.27 34.31 -28.37
CA ASN A 429 9.35 35.21 -28.72
C ASN A 429 9.35 35.55 -30.22
N LEU A 430 9.40 36.86 -30.48
CA LEU A 430 9.61 37.55 -31.76
C LEU A 430 8.44 37.55 -32.79
N CYS A 431 8.18 38.77 -33.28
CA CYS A 431 7.45 39.13 -34.51
C CYS A 431 5.93 38.86 -34.62
N SER A 432 5.17 39.89 -34.24
CA SER A 432 4.02 40.45 -35.00
C SER A 432 2.83 39.55 -35.40
N GLY A 433 1.74 39.66 -34.64
CA GLY A 433 0.40 39.85 -35.23
C GLY A 433 -0.34 38.63 -35.78
N GLY A 434 -0.84 37.75 -34.90
CA GLY A 434 -1.80 36.71 -35.30
C GLY A 434 -2.27 35.84 -34.14
N ALA A 435 -3.42 36.16 -33.54
CA ALA A 435 -3.95 35.40 -32.40
C ALA A 435 -4.70 34.13 -32.83
N GLN A 436 -4.00 33.00 -32.94
CA GLN A 436 -4.65 31.68 -32.90
C GLN A 436 -4.73 31.17 -31.45
N LYS A 437 -5.94 30.79 -31.01
CA LYS A 437 -6.14 30.12 -29.73
C LYS A 437 -5.83 28.62 -29.88
N PRO A 438 -5.08 27.99 -28.97
CA PRO A 438 -4.95 26.53 -28.97
C PRO A 438 -6.32 25.89 -28.72
N LYS A 439 -6.70 24.93 -29.57
CA LYS A 439 -7.87 24.07 -29.37
C LYS A 439 -7.38 22.76 -28.73
N ILE A 440 -7.51 22.64 -27.41
CA ILE A 440 -7.38 21.34 -26.74
C ILE A 440 -8.45 20.43 -27.32
N ASN A 441 -8.04 19.32 -27.93
CA ASN A 441 -8.92 18.53 -28.78
C ASN A 441 -9.39 17.30 -28.00
N VAL A 442 -10.71 17.09 -27.87
CA VAL A 442 -11.28 15.93 -27.14
C VAL A 442 -10.77 14.58 -27.68
N PHE A 443 -10.33 14.60 -28.95
CA PHE A 443 -9.65 13.51 -29.63
C PHE A 443 -8.40 12.99 -28.88
N GLU A 444 -7.61 13.86 -28.24
CA GLU A 444 -6.36 13.49 -27.55
C GLU A 444 -6.64 12.61 -26.31
N ALA A 445 -7.65 12.99 -25.50
CA ALA A 445 -8.08 12.20 -24.34
C ALA A 445 -8.66 10.83 -24.76
N MET A 446 -9.38 10.76 -25.89
CA MET A 446 -9.84 9.49 -26.45
C MET A 446 -8.67 8.64 -26.97
N THR A 447 -7.68 9.26 -27.63
CA THR A 447 -6.47 8.60 -28.12
C THR A 447 -5.65 8.01 -26.96
N PHE A 448 -5.55 8.72 -25.83
CA PHE A 448 -4.90 8.23 -24.61
C PHE A 448 -5.57 6.97 -24.03
N ILE A 449 -6.91 6.94 -23.94
CA ILE A 449 -7.64 5.72 -23.53
C ILE A 449 -7.39 4.57 -24.52
N GLN A 450 -7.34 4.87 -25.82
CA GLN A 450 -7.09 3.88 -26.87
C GLN A 450 -5.64 3.36 -26.85
N TYR A 451 -4.68 4.20 -26.44
CA TYR A 451 -3.27 3.85 -26.23
C TYR A 451 -3.10 2.95 -24.99
N LEU A 452 -3.74 3.29 -23.86
CA LEU A 452 -3.77 2.43 -22.67
C LEU A 452 -4.35 1.04 -22.99
N VAL A 453 -5.41 0.97 -23.80
CA VAL A 453 -5.97 -0.30 -24.29
C VAL A 453 -5.00 -1.06 -25.21
N TRP A 454 -4.11 -0.38 -25.94
CA TRP A 454 -3.12 -1.00 -26.83
C TRP A 454 -1.91 -1.56 -26.05
N GLU A 455 -1.33 -0.76 -25.15
CA GLU A 455 -0.30 -1.22 -24.19
C GLU A 455 -0.81 -2.40 -23.36
N TRP A 456 -2.10 -2.39 -23.03
CA TRP A 456 -2.74 -3.51 -22.32
C TRP A 456 -2.81 -4.80 -23.15
N GLN A 457 -3.00 -4.73 -24.48
CA GLN A 457 -2.85 -5.90 -25.34
C GLN A 457 -1.39 -6.37 -25.44
N PHE A 458 -0.42 -5.44 -25.38
CA PHE A 458 1.00 -5.80 -25.33
C PHE A 458 1.36 -6.52 -24.01
N ILE A 459 0.96 -5.96 -22.86
CA ILE A 459 1.11 -6.58 -21.52
C ILE A 459 0.46 -7.96 -21.51
N LYS A 460 -0.77 -8.11 -22.05
CA LYS A 460 -1.43 -9.40 -22.18
C LYS A 460 -0.63 -10.36 -23.07
N THR A 461 -0.09 -9.90 -24.20
CA THR A 461 0.71 -10.74 -25.11
C THR A 461 2.00 -11.23 -24.42
N CYS A 462 2.65 -10.38 -23.63
CA CYS A 462 3.79 -10.77 -22.79
C CYS A 462 3.38 -11.78 -21.72
N HIS A 463 2.28 -11.55 -21.00
CA HIS A 463 1.74 -12.50 -20.02
C HIS A 463 1.45 -13.86 -20.67
N ASP A 464 0.63 -13.90 -21.71
CA ASP A 464 0.22 -15.15 -22.38
C ASP A 464 1.43 -15.93 -22.93
N SER A 465 2.47 -15.22 -23.41
CA SER A 465 3.75 -15.83 -23.83
C SER A 465 4.56 -16.39 -22.67
N MET A 466 4.59 -15.72 -21.52
CA MET A 466 5.31 -16.20 -20.32
C MET A 466 4.52 -17.29 -19.57
N ASP A 467 3.20 -17.30 -19.68
CA ASP A 467 2.32 -18.35 -19.17
C ASP A 467 2.46 -19.64 -20.01
N GLU A 468 2.68 -19.50 -21.32
CA GLU A 468 3.10 -20.60 -22.20
C GLU A 468 4.48 -21.15 -21.80
N VAL A 469 5.48 -20.29 -21.56
CA VAL A 469 6.81 -20.69 -21.06
C VAL A 469 6.72 -21.33 -19.66
N SER A 470 5.86 -20.82 -18.78
CA SER A 470 5.60 -21.39 -17.44
C SER A 470 4.95 -22.77 -17.53
N ARG A 471 3.97 -22.95 -18.44
CA ARG A 471 3.38 -24.27 -18.73
C ARG A 471 4.42 -25.23 -19.33
N GLN A 472 5.32 -24.76 -20.20
CA GLN A 472 6.42 -25.56 -20.73
C GLN A 472 7.44 -25.95 -19.65
N ALA A 473 7.87 -25.02 -18.79
CA ALA A 473 8.77 -25.30 -17.66
C ALA A 473 8.16 -26.28 -16.65
N ASN A 474 6.89 -26.09 -16.28
CA ASN A 474 6.17 -27.06 -15.45
C ASN A 474 6.00 -28.42 -16.14
N SER A 475 5.79 -28.45 -17.47
CA SER A 475 5.75 -29.72 -18.21
C SER A 475 7.12 -30.43 -18.23
N ALA A 476 8.23 -29.69 -18.28
CA ALA A 476 9.58 -30.24 -18.21
C ALA A 476 9.91 -30.77 -16.80
N LEU A 477 9.60 -30.02 -15.73
CA LEU A 477 9.76 -30.47 -14.34
C LEU A 477 8.86 -31.67 -14.02
N LEU A 478 7.63 -31.70 -14.55
CA LEU A 478 6.74 -32.85 -14.47
C LEU A 478 7.28 -34.04 -15.27
N TYR A 479 7.90 -33.79 -16.43
CA TYR A 479 8.55 -34.83 -17.23
C TYR A 479 9.75 -35.43 -16.51
N GLU A 480 10.64 -34.61 -15.93
CA GLU A 480 11.76 -35.09 -15.09
C GLU A 480 11.25 -35.85 -13.85
N SER A 481 10.23 -35.35 -13.16
CA SER A 481 9.61 -36.04 -12.03
C SER A 481 9.01 -37.40 -12.44
N ILE A 482 8.32 -37.47 -13.57
CA ILE A 482 7.82 -38.73 -14.14
C ILE A 482 8.98 -39.65 -14.54
N HIS A 483 10.02 -39.12 -15.17
CA HIS A 483 11.14 -39.91 -15.68
C HIS A 483 12.05 -40.44 -14.55
N ALA A 484 12.17 -39.71 -13.44
CA ALA A 484 12.86 -40.15 -12.23
C ALA A 484 12.06 -41.23 -11.46
N ASN A 485 10.72 -41.12 -11.40
CA ASN A 485 9.88 -42.01 -10.59
C ASN A 485 9.34 -43.24 -11.34
N LEU A 486 8.95 -43.14 -12.63
CA LEU A 486 8.42 -44.29 -13.39
C LEU A 486 9.51 -45.18 -13.99
N LEU A 487 10.67 -44.64 -14.39
CA LEU A 487 11.69 -45.44 -15.05
C LEU A 487 12.24 -46.58 -14.15
N PRO A 488 12.49 -46.39 -12.84
CA PRO A 488 12.88 -47.48 -11.94
C PRO A 488 11.79 -48.56 -11.82
N LEU A 489 10.51 -48.17 -11.80
CA LEU A 489 9.36 -49.08 -11.72
C LEU A 489 9.15 -49.90 -13.01
N LEU A 490 9.43 -49.32 -14.17
CA LEU A 490 9.34 -50.03 -15.46
C LEU A 490 10.54 -50.96 -15.71
N MET A 491 11.69 -50.70 -15.08
CA MET A 491 12.88 -51.55 -15.16
C MET A 491 12.79 -52.83 -14.30
N SER A 492 11.91 -52.89 -13.29
CA SER A 492 11.84 -54.00 -12.34
C SER A 492 11.10 -55.24 -12.88
N ARG A 493 11.71 -55.97 -13.82
CA ARG A 493 11.29 -57.35 -14.17
C ARG A 493 11.96 -58.40 -13.28
N PRO A 494 11.26 -59.48 -12.89
CA PRO A 494 11.78 -60.48 -11.96
C PRO A 494 12.88 -61.36 -12.60
N SER A 495 13.96 -61.60 -11.85
CA SER A 495 15.13 -62.37 -12.30
C SER A 495 14.80 -63.85 -12.54
N ARG A 496 15.30 -64.40 -13.67
CA ARG A 496 15.17 -65.83 -13.99
C ARG A 496 16.42 -66.39 -14.71
N LYS A 497 17.39 -66.82 -13.89
CA LYS A 497 18.51 -67.77 -14.14
C LYS A 497 19.51 -67.54 -15.30
N HIS A 498 20.78 -67.78 -14.92
CA HIS A 498 21.94 -68.29 -15.68
C HIS A 498 22.78 -67.38 -16.61
N ASN A 499 24.07 -67.38 -16.25
CA ASN A 499 25.28 -67.54 -17.07
C ASN A 499 25.29 -67.03 -18.52
N GLY A 500 26.03 -65.95 -18.76
CA GLY A 500 26.59 -65.63 -20.09
C GLY A 500 27.18 -64.22 -20.14
N LYS A 501 28.47 -64.08 -20.51
CA LYS A 501 28.96 -62.82 -21.09
C LYS A 501 28.45 -62.74 -22.54
N PRO A 502 28.11 -61.55 -23.04
CA PRO A 502 29.10 -60.87 -23.87
C PRO A 502 29.20 -59.36 -23.59
N SER A 503 30.22 -58.74 -24.20
CA SER A 503 30.44 -57.29 -24.22
C SER A 503 29.74 -56.61 -25.39
N ALA A 504 29.09 -55.47 -25.15
CA ALA A 504 28.74 -54.49 -26.18
C ALA A 504 28.77 -53.08 -25.57
N SER A 505 29.38 -52.12 -26.27
CA SER A 505 29.47 -50.72 -25.86
C SER A 505 28.30 -49.91 -26.39
N TYR A 506 27.60 -49.19 -25.52
CA TYR A 506 26.67 -48.13 -25.93
C TYR A 506 27.34 -46.76 -25.78
N SER A 507 27.53 -46.06 -26.90
CA SER A 507 27.91 -44.65 -26.92
C SER A 507 26.71 -43.79 -26.50
N MET A 508 26.87 -42.95 -25.48
CA MET A 508 25.87 -41.92 -25.20
C MET A 508 25.82 -40.91 -26.35
N LEU A 509 24.61 -40.65 -26.87
CA LEU A 509 24.32 -39.43 -27.60
C LEU A 509 24.32 -38.25 -26.59
N PRO A 510 24.93 -37.10 -26.91
CA PRO A 510 24.82 -35.93 -26.04
C PRO A 510 23.38 -35.39 -26.04
N LEU A 511 22.90 -34.98 -24.86
CA LEU A 511 21.68 -34.16 -24.79
C LEU A 511 21.99 -32.77 -25.40
N PRO A 512 21.02 -32.12 -26.04
CA PRO A 512 21.18 -30.76 -26.55
C PRO A 512 21.22 -29.74 -25.39
N ASP A 513 22.14 -28.78 -25.44
CA ASP A 513 22.12 -27.61 -24.55
C ASP A 513 20.89 -26.73 -24.88
N LEU A 514 19.99 -26.57 -23.89
CA LEU A 514 18.69 -25.93 -24.07
C LEU A 514 18.78 -24.38 -24.10
N THR A 515 19.47 -23.83 -25.10
CA THR A 515 19.69 -22.39 -25.26
C THR A 515 18.55 -21.75 -26.05
N HIS A 516 17.49 -21.30 -25.39
CA HIS A 516 16.38 -20.60 -26.03
C HIS A 516 16.71 -19.12 -26.30
N GLN A 517 16.85 -18.75 -27.58
CA GLN A 517 16.86 -17.36 -28.02
C GLN A 517 15.45 -16.93 -28.46
N LEU A 518 14.91 -15.86 -27.88
CA LEU A 518 13.78 -15.12 -28.45
C LEU A 518 14.31 -13.96 -29.29
N VAL A 519 13.95 -13.94 -30.58
CA VAL A 519 14.26 -12.84 -31.51
C VAL A 519 12.99 -12.05 -31.78
N LEU A 520 12.77 -10.98 -31.02
CA LEU A 520 11.64 -10.06 -31.21
C LEU A 520 12.13 -8.74 -31.82
N ARG A 521 11.99 -8.63 -33.15
CA ARG A 521 12.15 -7.40 -33.97
C ARG A 521 13.21 -6.39 -33.47
N GLY A 522 14.45 -6.86 -33.26
CA GLY A 522 15.60 -6.00 -32.96
C GLY A 522 16.03 -5.96 -31.49
N LEU A 523 15.27 -6.55 -30.56
CA LEU A 523 15.73 -6.77 -29.18
C LEU A 523 15.99 -8.26 -28.95
N THR A 524 17.21 -8.60 -28.49
CA THR A 524 17.61 -9.97 -28.13
C THR A 524 17.74 -10.04 -26.61
N ILE A 525 16.82 -10.75 -25.96
CA ILE A 525 16.87 -10.99 -24.50
C ILE A 525 17.34 -12.43 -24.29
N THR A 526 18.50 -12.59 -23.67
CA THR A 526 19.07 -13.90 -23.32
C THR A 526 18.75 -14.21 -21.86
N ILE A 527 17.92 -15.21 -21.61
CA ILE A 527 17.59 -15.68 -20.25
C ILE A 527 18.50 -16.86 -19.92
N LEU A 528 19.44 -16.67 -19.00
CA LEU A 528 20.24 -17.75 -18.42
C LEU A 528 19.49 -18.36 -17.23
N VAL A 529 19.08 -19.63 -17.36
CA VAL A 529 18.54 -20.42 -16.25
C VAL A 529 19.71 -21.01 -15.45
N PRO A 530 19.89 -20.69 -14.15
CA PRO A 530 20.94 -21.29 -13.34
C PRO A 530 20.68 -22.78 -13.10
N ARG A 531 21.71 -23.62 -13.25
CA ARG A 531 21.63 -25.02 -12.77
C ARG A 531 21.56 -25.03 -11.24
N LEU A 532 20.54 -25.65 -10.68
CA LEU A 532 20.51 -26.04 -9.28
C LEU A 532 21.53 -27.16 -9.05
N HIS A 533 22.69 -26.82 -8.47
CA HIS A 533 23.61 -27.83 -7.96
C HIS A 533 23.03 -28.43 -6.67
N HIS A 534 22.77 -29.74 -6.68
CA HIS A 534 22.56 -30.50 -5.45
C HIS A 534 23.83 -30.41 -4.58
N MET A 535 23.65 -30.01 -3.31
CA MET A 535 24.66 -30.27 -2.27
C MET A 535 24.38 -31.65 -1.67
N GLU A 536 25.09 -32.67 -2.16
CA GLU A 536 25.15 -33.97 -1.48
C GLU A 536 26.19 -33.88 -0.35
N SER A 537 25.77 -34.18 0.87
CA SER A 537 26.61 -34.10 2.07
C SER A 537 27.32 -35.42 2.33
N GLU A 538 28.44 -35.68 1.64
CA GLU A 538 29.34 -36.77 2.03
C GLU A 538 30.27 -36.33 3.18
N GLN A 539 30.11 -36.97 4.34
CA GLN A 539 31.26 -37.22 5.22
C GLN A 539 31.16 -38.59 5.89
N GLN A 540 32.28 -39.29 5.94
CA GLN A 540 32.34 -40.75 6.09
C GLN A 540 32.26 -41.21 7.55
N MET A 541 31.77 -42.44 7.75
CA MET A 541 31.63 -43.11 9.04
C MET A 541 32.51 -44.36 9.10
N GLN A 542 33.41 -44.48 10.10
CA GLN A 542 34.10 -45.70 10.58
C GLN A 542 35.13 -45.33 11.69
N PRO A 543 35.59 -46.25 12.57
CA PRO A 543 34.85 -47.32 13.25
C PRO A 543 35.18 -47.51 14.77
N ALA A 544 34.23 -48.12 15.50
CA ALA A 544 34.38 -49.03 16.66
C ALA A 544 35.25 -48.69 17.90
N MET A 545 34.66 -48.84 19.11
CA MET A 545 35.17 -49.77 20.16
C MET A 545 34.19 -50.03 21.35
N HIS A 546 34.02 -51.32 21.68
CA HIS A 546 33.83 -52.01 22.99
C HIS A 546 32.81 -51.61 24.12
N HIS A 547 32.07 -52.66 24.52
CA HIS A 547 31.76 -53.19 25.89
C HIS A 547 30.48 -52.88 26.71
N HIS A 548 29.73 -53.99 26.92
CA HIS A 548 29.11 -54.54 28.17
C HIS A 548 27.74 -54.08 28.74
N GLN A 549 26.85 -55.10 28.92
CA GLN A 549 25.98 -55.44 30.08
C GLN A 549 24.98 -54.38 30.64
N GLN A 550 23.77 -54.66 31.13
CA GLN A 550 22.87 -55.82 31.39
C GLN A 550 21.40 -55.29 31.26
N GLY A 551 20.29 -56.04 31.32
CA GLY A 551 20.11 -57.48 31.52
C GLY A 551 19.10 -57.90 32.61
N PHE A 552 17.89 -57.31 32.70
CA PHE A 552 16.67 -57.82 33.40
C PHE A 552 15.42 -57.18 32.73
N VAL A 553 14.18 -57.73 32.57
CA VAL A 553 13.48 -59.01 32.89
C VAL A 553 12.32 -58.92 33.92
N ASP A 554 11.12 -58.64 33.38
CA ASP A 554 9.80 -59.31 33.62
C ASP A 554 8.80 -58.91 34.76
N GLN A 555 7.51 -59.16 34.47
CA GLN A 555 6.27 -59.12 35.31
C GLN A 555 5.80 -57.75 35.89
N GLY A 556 4.50 -57.50 36.08
CA GLY A 556 3.27 -58.24 35.71
C GLY A 556 2.15 -58.13 36.76
N GLY A 557 1.00 -57.50 36.44
CA GLY A 557 -0.15 -57.41 37.37
C GLY A 557 -1.36 -56.62 36.87
N VAL A 558 -2.57 -57.07 37.21
CA VAL A 558 -3.87 -56.52 36.75
C VAL A 558 -4.87 -56.44 37.92
N ALA A 559 -5.57 -55.30 38.12
CA ALA A 559 -6.84 -55.26 38.87
C ALA A 559 -7.71 -54.01 38.62
N HIS A 560 -8.95 -54.31 38.20
CA HIS A 560 -10.19 -53.54 38.05
C HIS A 560 -10.62 -52.43 39.03
N HIS A 561 -11.48 -51.52 38.49
CA HIS A 561 -12.62 -50.81 39.12
C HIS A 561 -12.34 -49.74 40.21
N ALA A 562 -13.24 -48.78 40.51
CA ALA A 562 -14.67 -48.65 40.15
C ALA A 562 -15.10 -47.20 39.78
N GLN A 563 -16.31 -47.07 39.22
CA GLN A 563 -16.98 -45.83 38.79
C GLN A 563 -18.14 -45.48 39.76
N LYS A 564 -18.41 -44.19 40.03
CA LYS A 564 -19.75 -43.69 40.47
C LYS A 564 -19.90 -42.17 40.50
N ASP A 565 -21.02 -41.69 39.96
CA ASP A 565 -21.54 -40.32 40.04
C ASP A 565 -22.44 -40.09 41.28
N PHE A 566 -22.61 -38.83 41.74
CA PHE A 566 -23.95 -38.20 41.84
C PHE A 566 -23.99 -36.72 42.34
N LYS A 567 -24.81 -35.92 41.62
CA LYS A 567 -25.82 -34.92 42.08
C LYS A 567 -25.52 -33.77 43.08
N THR A 568 -25.56 -32.55 42.51
CA THR A 568 -26.44 -31.38 42.84
C THR A 568 -26.72 -30.94 44.30
N THR A 569 -26.43 -29.66 44.59
CA THR A 569 -27.38 -28.69 45.22
C THR A 569 -26.95 -27.21 45.04
N THR A 570 -27.92 -26.31 45.15
CA THR A 570 -27.85 -24.83 45.33
C THR A 570 -28.91 -24.43 46.38
N PRO A 571 -29.08 -23.17 46.85
CA PRO A 571 -28.34 -21.91 46.64
C PRO A 571 -27.60 -21.54 47.98
N PRO A 572 -27.60 -20.33 48.63
CA PRO A 572 -27.98 -18.97 48.23
C PRO A 572 -27.07 -17.78 48.65
N THR A 573 -27.38 -16.61 48.06
CA THR A 573 -27.25 -15.22 48.56
C THR A 573 -26.11 -14.78 49.52
N GLY A 574 -25.36 -13.77 49.09
CA GLY A 574 -25.53 -12.43 49.71
C GLY A 574 -24.31 -11.73 50.32
N ARG A 575 -23.48 -11.08 49.49
CA ARG A 575 -23.08 -9.67 49.64
C ARG A 575 -22.46 -9.14 48.34
#